data_AF-A0A0B8P1X1-F1
#
_entry.id   AF-A0A0B8P1X1-F1
#
_cell.length_a   1.000
_cell.length_b   1.000
_cell.length_c   1.000
_cell.angle_alpha   90.00
_cell.angle_beta   90.00
_cell.angle_gamma   90.00
#
_symmetry.space_group_name_H-M   'P 1'
#
loop_
_entity.id
_entity.type
_entity.pdbx_description
1 polymer ?
#
loop_
_entity_poly.entity_id
_entity_poly.type
_entity_poly.pdbx_seq_one_letter_code
_entity_poly.pdbx_strand_id
1 'polypeptide(L)'
;MADVRARVHLKVGSKSDIEAELLSFNGLKTEKEHVALIFKSADINQTAPIVRMHSECLTGDVFHSSRCDCGEQLDETINKMATEGGVFALFASRGPWYRSV
;
A
#
# COMPACT_ATOMS: atom_id res chain seq x y z
N MET A 1 -4.26 -18.22 -12.00
CA MET A 1 -2.98 -17.52 -11.77
C MET A 1 -3.33 -16.08 -11.47
N ALA A 2 -2.63 -15.40 -10.56
CA ALA A 2 -2.99 -14.02 -10.25
C ALA A 2 -2.61 -13.09 -11.42
N ASP A 3 -3.48 -12.15 -11.76
CA ASP A 3 -3.30 -11.16 -12.83
C ASP A 3 -3.70 -9.76 -12.37
N VAL A 4 -3.20 -8.73 -13.06
CA VAL A 4 -3.54 -7.33 -12.77
C VAL A 4 -4.91 -7.02 -13.35
N ARG A 5 -5.88 -6.72 -12.47
CA ARG A 5 -7.26 -6.37 -12.83
C ARG A 5 -7.36 -4.93 -13.34
N ALA A 6 -6.74 -3.99 -12.63
CA ALA A 6 -6.75 -2.58 -12.99
C ALA A 6 -5.45 -1.92 -12.56
N ARG A 7 -5.03 -0.90 -13.33
CA ARG A 7 -3.90 0.00 -13.08
C ARG A 7 -4.39 1.43 -13.23
N VAL A 8 -4.35 2.20 -12.15
CA VAL A 8 -4.95 3.54 -12.08
C VAL A 8 -3.92 4.53 -11.54
N HIS A 9 -3.82 5.69 -12.17
CA HIS A 9 -2.98 6.78 -11.67
C HIS A 9 -3.73 7.58 -10.62
N LEU A 10 -3.07 7.86 -9.50
CA LEU A 10 -3.62 8.66 -8.42
C LEU A 10 -2.50 9.38 -7.66
N LYS A 11 -2.89 10.40 -6.91
CA LYS A 11 -2.00 11.03 -5.94
C LYS A 11 -2.25 10.48 -4.55
N VAL A 12 -1.18 10.22 -3.82
CA VAL A 12 -1.17 9.64 -2.48
C VAL A 12 -0.38 10.52 -1.51
N GLY A 13 -0.31 10.09 -0.25
CA GLY A 13 0.33 10.80 0.84
C GLY A 13 -0.61 11.78 1.55
N SER A 14 -0.20 12.23 2.73
CA SER A 14 -1.00 13.09 3.61
C SER A 14 -1.46 14.40 2.95
N LYS A 15 -0.76 14.87 1.90
CA LYS A 15 -1.08 16.08 1.13
C LYS A 15 -1.63 15.81 -0.27
N SER A 16 -1.81 14.55 -0.66
CA SER A 16 -2.29 14.15 -2.00
C SER A 16 -1.49 14.78 -3.15
N ASP A 17 -0.17 14.81 -3.01
CA ASP A 17 0.78 15.45 -3.93
C ASP A 17 1.80 14.48 -4.54
N ILE A 18 1.84 13.23 -4.08
CA ILE A 18 2.79 12.22 -4.55
C ILE A 18 2.12 11.33 -5.60
N GLU A 19 2.65 11.34 -6.82
CA GLU A 19 2.17 10.48 -7.92
C GLU A 19 2.48 9.00 -7.67
N ALA A 20 1.47 8.15 -7.83
CA ALA A 20 1.60 6.70 -7.77
C ALA A 20 0.61 6.01 -8.70
N GLU A 21 0.88 4.74 -9.01
CA GLU A 21 -0.04 3.87 -9.74
C GLU A 21 -0.59 2.80 -8.80
N LEU A 22 -1.92 2.76 -8.63
CA LEU A 22 -2.59 1.69 -7.90
C LEU A 22 -2.88 0.52 -8.83
N LEU A 23 -2.41 -0.65 -8.45
CA LEU A 23 -2.69 -1.92 -9.08
C LEU A 23 -3.63 -2.73 -8.18
N SER A 24 -4.67 -3.29 -8.77
CA SER A 24 -5.51 -4.31 -8.15
C SER A 24 -5.35 -5.64 -8.87
N PHE A 25 -5.64 -6.74 -8.18
CA PHE A 25 -5.37 -8.09 -8.67
C PHE A 25 -6.61 -8.98 -8.68
N ASN A 26 -6.70 -9.86 -9.68
CA ASN A 26 -7.65 -10.98 -9.75
C ASN A 26 -6.95 -12.30 -9.45
N GLY A 27 -7.73 -13.32 -9.07
CA GLY A 27 -7.24 -14.70 -9.01
C GLY A 27 -6.17 -14.96 -7.92
N LEU A 28 -6.09 -14.08 -6.91
CA LEU A 28 -5.32 -14.34 -5.71
C LEU A 28 -6.00 -15.46 -4.91
N LYS A 29 -5.22 -16.32 -4.25
CA LYS A 29 -5.73 -17.48 -3.48
C LYS A 29 -6.54 -17.09 -2.24
N THR A 30 -6.73 -15.79 -2.00
CA THR A 30 -7.45 -15.24 -0.87
C THR A 30 -8.70 -14.53 -1.37
N GLU A 31 -9.82 -14.69 -0.67
CA GLU A 31 -11.08 -13.98 -0.93
C GLU A 31 -11.02 -12.46 -0.63
N LYS A 32 -9.83 -11.90 -0.47
CA LYS A 32 -9.62 -10.51 -0.04
C LYS A 32 -9.00 -9.71 -1.16
N GLU A 33 -9.40 -8.44 -1.26
CA GLU A 33 -8.79 -7.49 -2.17
C GLU A 33 -7.42 -7.09 -1.66
N HIS A 34 -6.41 -7.24 -2.51
CA HIS A 34 -5.07 -6.74 -2.28
C HIS A 34 -4.78 -5.67 -3.33
N VAL A 35 -4.08 -4.63 -2.91
CA VAL A 35 -3.69 -3.54 -3.80
C VAL A 35 -2.20 -3.26 -3.66
N ALA A 36 -1.58 -2.79 -4.73
CA ALA A 36 -0.21 -2.33 -4.71
C ALA A 36 -0.16 -0.88 -5.21
N LEU A 37 0.71 -0.06 -4.61
CA LEU A 37 1.08 1.24 -5.12
C LEU A 37 2.47 1.14 -5.72
N ILE A 38 2.62 1.62 -6.94
CA ILE A 38 3.88 1.67 -7.66
C ILE A 38 4.30 3.13 -7.78
N PHE A 39 5.53 3.42 -7.36
CA PHE A 39 6.11 4.75 -7.42
C PHE A 39 7.18 4.79 -8.50
N LYS A 40 7.20 5.87 -9.30
CA LYS A 40 8.19 6.10 -10.38
C LYS A 40 8.31 4.94 -11.39
N SER A 41 7.21 4.21 -11.60
CA SER A 41 7.15 2.99 -12.43
C SER A 41 8.29 2.01 -12.10
N ALA A 42 8.55 1.83 -10.81
CA ALA A 42 9.65 1.00 -10.31
C ALA A 42 9.53 -0.48 -10.67
N ASP A 43 8.32 -0.97 -11.00
CA ASP A 43 8.08 -2.32 -11.51
C ASP A 43 8.71 -2.56 -12.89
N ILE A 44 8.94 -1.49 -13.66
CA ILE A 44 9.51 -1.54 -15.00
C ILE A 44 10.94 -0.99 -15.01
N ASN A 45 11.17 0.12 -14.30
CA ASN A 45 12.39 0.90 -14.43
C ASN A 45 13.51 0.48 -13.45
N GLN A 46 13.22 -0.38 -12.47
CA GLN A 46 14.19 -0.79 -11.46
C GLN A 46 14.34 -2.30 -11.44
N THR A 47 15.59 -2.75 -11.51
CA THR A 47 15.92 -4.20 -11.42
C THR A 47 15.63 -4.77 -10.03
N ALA A 48 15.75 -3.94 -8.99
CA ALA A 48 15.52 -4.32 -7.60
C ALA A 48 14.86 -3.14 -6.84
N PRO A 49 13.55 -2.92 -7.02
CA PRO A 49 12.85 -1.85 -6.34
C PRO A 49 12.71 -2.12 -4.85
N ILE A 50 12.55 -1.06 -4.06
CA ILE A 50 12.17 -1.18 -2.65
C ILE A 50 10.77 -1.76 -2.59
N VAL A 51 10.58 -2.84 -1.84
CA VAL A 51 9.26 -3.45 -1.64
C VAL A 51 8.88 -3.36 -0.17
N ARG A 52 7.74 -2.74 0.13
CA ARG A 52 7.13 -2.72 1.47
C ARG A 52 5.87 -3.56 1.46
N MET A 53 5.81 -4.55 2.36
CA MET A 53 4.59 -5.30 2.65
C MET A 53 3.91 -4.65 3.85
N HIS A 54 2.66 -4.22 3.70
CA HIS A 54 1.89 -3.58 4.76
C HIS A 54 0.58 -4.31 5.02
N SER A 55 0.29 -4.57 6.29
CA SER A 55 -1.01 -5.09 6.71
C SER A 55 -1.96 -3.92 6.90
N GLU A 56 -3.15 -4.01 6.32
CA GLU A 56 -4.22 -3.04 6.53
C GLU A 56 -4.43 -2.75 8.01
N CYS A 57 -4.29 -1.48 8.40
CA CYS A 57 -4.59 -1.01 9.75
C CYS A 57 -5.53 0.20 9.67
N LEU A 58 -6.84 -0.06 9.61
CA LEU A 58 -7.85 1.01 9.54
C LEU A 58 -7.64 2.12 10.59
N THR A 59 -7.35 1.73 11.84
CA THR A 59 -7.18 2.68 12.93
C THR A 59 -5.91 3.53 12.81
N GLY A 60 -4.81 2.95 12.33
CA GLY A 60 -3.54 3.66 12.18
C GLY A 60 -3.48 4.46 10.89
N ASP A 61 -3.78 3.80 9.77
CA ASP A 61 -3.60 4.33 8.41
C ASP A 61 -4.66 5.39 8.06
N VAL A 62 -5.91 5.23 8.53
CA VAL A 62 -7.02 6.15 8.19
C VAL A 62 -7.33 7.10 9.34
N PHE A 63 -7.44 6.57 10.57
CA PHE A 63 -7.83 7.37 11.74
C PHE A 63 -6.65 7.96 12.53
N HIS A 64 -5.39 7.71 12.11
CA HIS A 64 -4.19 8.26 12.75
C HIS A 64 -4.12 7.96 14.26
N SER A 65 -4.55 6.76 14.66
CA SER A 65 -4.52 6.30 16.05
C SER A 65 -3.08 6.29 16.60
N SER A 66 -2.89 6.87 17.78
CA SER A 66 -1.60 6.83 18.51
C SER A 66 -1.31 5.49 19.20
N ARG A 67 -2.24 4.52 19.15
CA ARG A 67 -2.06 3.17 19.74
C ARG A 67 -1.18 2.24 18.89
N CYS A 68 -0.94 2.59 17.63
CA CYS A 68 0.00 1.90 16.75
C CYS A 68 0.76 2.94 15.92
N ASP A 69 1.88 2.52 15.35
CA ASP A 69 2.76 3.34 14.52
C ASP A 69 2.48 3.16 13.01
N CYS A 70 1.42 2.44 12.62
CA CYS A 70 1.13 2.11 11.23
C CYS A 70 0.98 3.36 10.33
N GLY A 71 0.33 4.42 10.83
CA GLY A 71 0.17 5.66 10.07
C GLY A 71 1.48 6.39 9.82
N GLU A 72 2.36 6.46 10.82
CA GLU A 72 3.71 7.03 10.68
C GLU A 72 4.56 6.20 9.71
N GLN A 73 4.56 4.87 9.88
CA GLN A 73 5.26 3.96 8.96
C GLN A 73 4.77 4.07 7.52
N LEU A 74 3.46 4.27 7.31
CA LEU A 74 2.86 4.48 6.00
C LEU A 74 3.37 5.77 5.37
N ASP A 75 3.30 6.90 6.09
CA ASP A 75 3.73 8.21 5.59
C ASP A 75 5.24 8.22 5.29
N GLU A 76 6.07 7.67 6.19
CA GLU A 76 7.51 7.51 5.97
C GLU A 76 7.81 6.69 4.70
N THR A 77 7.09 5.57 4.52
CA THR A 77 7.29 4.71 3.36
C THR A 77 6.90 5.41 2.06
N ILE A 78 5.74 6.08 2.03
CA ILE A 78 5.27 6.82 0.86
C ILE A 78 6.26 7.93 0.51
N ASN A 79 6.72 8.70 1.49
CA ASN A 79 7.71 9.77 1.28
C ASN A 79 9.04 9.24 0.75
N LYS A 80 9.51 8.09 1.27
CA LYS A 80 10.73 7.45 0.77
C LYS A 80 10.56 6.94 -0.66
N MET A 81 9.44 6.29 -0.97
CA MET A 81 9.18 5.77 -2.31
C MET A 81 8.92 6.88 -3.34
N ALA A 82 8.43 8.06 -2.91
CA ALA A 82 8.30 9.23 -3.77
C ALA A 82 9.65 9.68 -4.36
N THR A 83 10.74 9.54 -3.59
CA THR A 83 12.09 9.94 -4.02
C THR A 83 12.84 8.80 -4.70
N GLU A 84 12.86 7.61 -4.08
CA GLU A 84 13.67 6.47 -4.51
C GLU A 84 12.94 5.58 -5.54
N GLY A 85 11.61 5.63 -5.60
CA GLY A 85 10.79 4.64 -6.30
C GLY A 85 10.58 3.38 -5.44
N GLY A 86 9.55 2.60 -5.77
CA GLY A 86 9.27 1.38 -5.03
C GLY A 86 7.87 0.84 -5.25
N VAL A 87 7.60 -0.26 -4.55
CA VAL A 87 6.32 -0.97 -4.56
C VAL A 87 5.84 -1.12 -3.12
N PHE A 88 4.68 -0.54 -2.82
CA PHE A 88 4.00 -0.72 -1.55
C PHE A 88 2.84 -1.69 -1.75
N ALA A 89 2.86 -2.85 -1.10
CA ALA A 89 1.81 -3.86 -1.21
C ALA A 89 0.96 -3.86 0.06
N LEU A 90 -0.33 -3.53 -0.09
CA LEU A 90 -1.32 -3.53 0.98
C LEU A 90 -2.07 -4.87 0.98
N PHE A 91 -1.96 -5.57 2.12
CA PHE A 91 -2.67 -6.81 2.36
C PHE A 91 -3.81 -6.55 3.32
N ALA A 92 -5.03 -6.80 2.86
CA ALA A 92 -6.21 -6.73 3.71
C ALA A 92 -6.18 -7.86 4.74
N SER A 93 -5.50 -7.68 5.86
CA SER A 93 -5.48 -8.64 6.96
C SER A 93 -6.47 -8.17 8.01
N ARG A 94 -7.75 -8.59 7.88
CA ARG A 94 -8.65 -8.67 9.05
C ARG A 94 -7.95 -9.41 10.20
N GLY A 95 -7.29 -8.66 11.08
CA GLY A 95 -6.77 -9.15 12.34
C GLY A 95 -7.91 -9.37 13.34
N PRO A 96 -7.68 -10.17 14.40
CA PRO A 96 -8.70 -10.48 15.40
C PRO A 96 -9.15 -9.29 16.27
N TRP A 97 -8.58 -8.10 16.09
CA TRP A 97 -8.85 -6.91 16.91
C TRP A 97 -10.28 -6.35 16.80
N TYR A 98 -11.09 -6.80 15.83
CA TYR A 98 -12.50 -6.40 15.72
C TYR A 98 -13.45 -7.18 16.66
N ARG A 99 -12.93 -8.01 17.57
CA ARG A 99 -13.76 -8.89 18.43
C ARG A 99 -13.92 -8.41 19.88
N SER A 100 -13.41 -7.23 20.22
CA SER A 100 -13.40 -6.73 21.62
C SER A 100 -13.77 -5.25 21.77
N VAL A 101 -14.60 -4.71 20.88
CA VAL A 101 -15.40 -3.51 21.17
C VAL A 101 -16.85 -3.91 21.40
#